data_AF-A0A9W4T205-F1
#
_entry.id   AF-A0A9W4T205-F1
#
_cell.length_a   1.000
_cell.length_b   1.000
_cell.length_c   1.000
_cell.angle_alpha   90.00
_cell.angle_beta   90.00
_cell.angle_gamma   90.00
#
_symmetry.space_group_name_H-M   'P 1'
#
loop_
_entity.id
_entity.type
_entity.pdbx_description
1 polymer ?
#
loop_
_entity_poly.entity_id
_entity_poly.type
_entity_poly.pdbx_seq_one_letter_code
_entity_poly.pdbx_strand_id
1 'polypeptide(L)'
;GVEIETIKRDTVTINYVGTLKSNGKQFDASGSKPFKCRIGVGEVIQGWDEGVVQLSLGQKARLIITSDYAYGSKGFSTLIPPNSDLVFEVELLKIN
;
A
#
# COMPACT_ATOMS: atom_id res chain seq x y z
N GLY A 1 -0.21 -14.67 22.40
CA GLY A 1 1.14 -14.39 21.88
C GLY A 1 1.26 -12.89 21.72
N VAL A 2 2.45 -12.32 21.85
CA VAL A 2 2.65 -10.88 21.65
C VAL A 2 2.47 -10.58 20.17
N GLU A 3 1.51 -9.71 19.82
CA GLU A 3 1.38 -9.17 18.47
C GLU A 3 2.45 -8.08 18.27
N ILE A 4 3.20 -8.17 17.18
CA ILE A 4 4.19 -7.16 16.82
C ILE A 4 3.53 -6.23 15.81
N GLU A 5 3.16 -5.05 16.27
CA GLU A 5 2.51 -4.00 15.48
C GLU A 5 3.55 -3.11 14.79
N THR A 6 3.16 -2.53 13.67
CA THR A 6 3.93 -1.46 13.02
C THR A 6 3.83 -0.15 13.79
N ILE A 7 4.91 0.64 13.76
CA ILE A 7 4.90 2.03 14.23
C ILE A 7 5.37 2.99 13.12
N LYS A 8 4.95 4.25 13.21
CA LYS A 8 5.41 5.28 12.26
C LYS A 8 6.94 5.34 12.25
N ARG A 9 7.50 5.50 11.04
CA ARG A 9 8.95 5.51 10.72
C ARG A 9 9.60 4.14 10.62
N ASP A 10 8.88 3.06 10.91
CA ASP A 10 9.40 1.71 10.65
C ASP A 10 9.71 1.53 9.18
N THR A 11 10.77 0.76 8.93
CA THR A 11 11.04 0.24 7.60
C THR A 11 10.38 -1.13 7.50
N VAL A 12 9.44 -1.30 6.58
CA VAL A 12 8.66 -2.53 6.44
C VAL A 12 8.93 -3.23 5.11
N THR A 13 8.69 -4.53 5.07
CA THR A 13 8.72 -5.34 3.85
C THR A 13 7.34 -5.93 3.61
N ILE A 14 6.76 -5.66 2.44
CA ILE A 14 5.35 -5.93 2.13
C ILE A 14 5.22 -6.65 0.79
N ASN A 15 4.34 -7.66 0.74
CA ASN A 15 3.79 -8.14 -0.52
C ASN A 15 2.53 -7.36 -0.86
N TYR A 16 2.32 -7.06 -2.14
CA TYR A 16 1.09 -6.38 -2.55
C TYR A 16 0.65 -6.71 -3.97
N VAL A 17 -0.64 -6.49 -4.22
CA VAL A 17 -1.25 -6.38 -5.55
C VAL A 17 -2.08 -5.11 -5.59
N GLY A 18 -1.85 -4.26 -6.60
CA GLY A 18 -2.58 -3.01 -6.81
C GLY A 18 -3.52 -3.12 -8.02
N THR A 19 -4.80 -2.79 -7.82
CA THR A 19 -5.82 -2.78 -8.87
C THR A 19 -6.61 -1.48 -8.91
N LEU A 20 -7.08 -1.09 -10.10
CA LEU A 20 -8.01 0.03 -10.26
C LEU A 20 -9.38 -0.37 -9.69
N LYS A 21 -9.93 0.43 -8.78
CA LYS A 21 -11.24 0.12 -8.16
C LYS A 21 -12.38 0.08 -9.19
N SER A 22 -12.28 0.87 -10.26
CA SER A 22 -13.33 1.02 -11.26
C SER A 22 -13.58 -0.23 -12.11
N ASN A 23 -12.56 -1.04 -12.37
CA ASN A 23 -12.65 -2.18 -13.28
C ASN A 23 -11.86 -3.42 -12.81
N GLY A 24 -11.21 -3.37 -11.65
CA GLY A 24 -10.40 -4.47 -11.11
C GLY A 24 -9.10 -4.72 -11.88
N LYS A 25 -8.74 -3.88 -12.85
CA LYS A 25 -7.52 -4.08 -13.64
C LYS A 25 -6.30 -3.90 -12.73
N GLN A 26 -5.48 -4.94 -12.64
CA GLN A 26 -4.18 -4.87 -11.99
C GLN A 26 -3.26 -3.92 -12.75
N PHE A 27 -2.64 -2.99 -12.01
CA PHE A 27 -1.63 -2.07 -12.55
C PHE A 27 -0.22 -2.39 -12.05
N ASP A 28 -0.08 -3.00 -10.86
CA ASP A 28 1.22 -3.36 -10.28
C ASP A 28 1.09 -4.48 -9.24
N ALA A 29 2.20 -5.18 -8.96
CA ALA A 29 2.31 -6.19 -7.90
C ALA A 29 3.78 -6.44 -7.53
N SER A 30 4.05 -6.79 -6.26
CA SER A 30 5.42 -7.12 -5.82
C SER A 30 5.98 -8.42 -6.42
N GLY A 31 5.10 -9.37 -6.77
CA GLY A 31 5.51 -10.67 -7.31
C GLY A 31 6.51 -11.39 -6.40
N SER A 32 7.64 -11.85 -6.95
CA SER A 32 8.72 -12.52 -6.20
C SER A 32 9.64 -11.57 -5.43
N LYS A 33 9.49 -10.25 -5.59
CA LYS A 33 10.34 -9.24 -4.96
C LYS A 33 9.49 -8.32 -4.07
N PRO A 34 9.35 -8.65 -2.77
CA PRO A 34 8.64 -7.81 -1.82
C PRO A 34 9.13 -6.36 -1.82
N PHE A 35 8.20 -5.44 -1.61
CA PHE A 35 8.50 -4.02 -1.57
C PHE A 35 8.95 -3.60 -0.18
N LYS A 36 10.04 -2.82 -0.13
CA LYS A 36 10.58 -2.28 1.11
C LYS A 36 10.39 -0.77 1.10
N CYS A 37 9.73 -0.24 2.11
CA CYS A 37 9.51 1.20 2.27
C CYS A 37 9.49 1.60 3.74
N ARG A 38 9.64 2.91 4.00
CA ARG A 38 9.29 3.49 5.30
C ARG A 38 7.86 3.99 5.28
N ILE A 39 7.14 3.74 6.37
CA ILE A 39 5.73 4.10 6.51
C ILE A 39 5.51 5.24 7.50
N GLY A 40 4.52 6.07 7.23
CA GLY A 40 4.14 7.22 8.04
C GLY A 40 5.11 8.39 7.94
N VAL A 41 5.83 8.52 6.82
CA VAL A 41 6.88 9.53 6.60
C VAL A 41 6.77 10.29 5.26
N GLY A 42 5.75 10.01 4.46
CA GLY A 42 5.51 10.62 3.15
C GLY A 42 6.35 10.04 2.01
N GLU A 43 6.90 8.83 2.17
CA GLU A 43 7.71 8.16 1.13
C GLU A 43 6.85 7.39 0.11
N VAL A 44 5.63 7.02 0.52
CA VAL A 44 4.63 6.32 -0.28
C VAL A 44 3.34 7.14 -0.32
N ILE A 45 2.35 6.70 -1.11
CA ILE A 45 1.02 7.35 -1.13
C ILE A 45 0.40 7.39 0.27
N GLN A 46 -0.34 8.45 0.57
CA GLN A 46 -0.87 8.70 1.91
C GLN A 46 -1.72 7.53 2.44
N GLY A 47 -2.51 6.88 1.58
CA GLY A 47 -3.30 5.71 1.98
C GLY A 47 -2.47 4.52 2.45
N TRP A 48 -1.23 4.36 1.97
CA TRP A 48 -0.30 3.36 2.53
C TRP A 48 0.27 3.83 3.86
N ASP A 49 0.68 5.10 3.94
CA ASP A 49 1.24 5.69 5.16
C ASP A 49 0.27 5.63 6.34
N GLU A 50 -1.03 5.70 6.09
CA GLU A 50 -2.08 5.60 7.12
C GLU A 50 -2.62 4.18 7.30
N GLY A 51 -2.69 3.39 6.23
CA GLY A 51 -3.27 2.04 6.27
C GLY A 51 -2.29 0.98 6.77
N VAL A 52 -1.04 1.03 6.34
CA VAL A 52 -0.04 -0.01 6.66
C VAL A 52 0.42 0.07 8.11
N VAL A 53 0.46 1.27 8.70
CA VAL A 53 0.81 1.47 10.12
C VAL A 53 -0.18 0.85 11.11
N GLN A 54 -1.29 0.30 10.62
CA GLN A 54 -2.29 -0.40 11.42
C GLN A 54 -2.14 -1.93 11.36
N LEU A 55 -1.11 -2.42 10.67
CA LEU A 55 -0.91 -3.86 10.47
C LEU A 55 0.04 -4.43 11.52
N SER A 56 -0.27 -5.66 11.93
CA SER A 56 0.61 -6.55 12.69
C SER A 56 1.43 -7.45 11.75
N LEU A 57 2.61 -7.88 12.20
CA LEU A 57 3.47 -8.77 11.43
C LEU A 57 2.72 -10.04 10.98
N GLY A 58 2.76 -10.34 9.69
CA GLY A 58 2.05 -11.47 9.07
C GLY A 58 0.59 -11.17 8.68
N GLN A 59 0.05 -10.01 9.04
CA GLN A 59 -1.32 -9.65 8.71
C GLN A 59 -1.49 -9.36 7.21
N LYS A 60 -2.62 -9.82 6.67
CA LYS A 60 -3.13 -9.43 5.35
C LYS A 60 -4.25 -8.43 5.48
N ALA A 61 -4.29 -7.43 4.61
CA ALA A 61 -5.34 -6.43 4.58
C ALA A 61 -5.69 -6.02 3.16
N ARG A 62 -6.92 -5.52 2.99
CA ARG A 62 -7.38 -4.90 1.75
C ARG A 62 -7.63 -3.42 1.99
N LEU A 63 -6.76 -2.59 1.42
CA LEU A 63 -6.83 -1.14 1.51
C LEU A 63 -7.60 -0.60 0.30
N ILE A 64 -8.66 0.15 0.54
CA ILE A 64 -9.38 0.91 -0.50
C ILE A 64 -8.95 2.36 -0.34
N ILE A 65 -8.26 2.90 -1.33
CA ILE A 65 -7.62 4.22 -1.25
C ILE A 65 -8.29 5.13 -2.27
N THR A 66 -8.91 6.20 -1.79
CA THR A 66 -9.49 7.21 -2.66
C THR A 66 -8.40 8.00 -3.38
N SER A 67 -8.72 8.53 -4.56
CA SER A 67 -7.69 9.14 -5.41
C SER A 67 -6.87 10.26 -4.72
N ASP A 68 -7.47 11.05 -3.84
CA ASP A 68 -6.83 12.12 -3.06
C ASP A 68 -5.78 11.60 -2.06
N TYR A 69 -5.92 10.34 -1.60
CA TYR A 69 -4.93 9.63 -0.79
C TYR A 69 -3.96 8.76 -1.61
N ALA A 70 -4.11 8.77 -2.94
CA ALA A 70 -3.28 8.06 -3.90
C ALA A 70 -2.51 9.05 -4.80
N TYR A 71 -2.87 9.14 -6.08
CA TYR A 71 -2.17 9.95 -7.09
C TYR A 71 -2.99 11.17 -7.57
N GLY A 72 -4.14 11.41 -6.96
CA GLY A 72 -5.01 12.57 -7.18
C GLY A 72 -5.41 12.79 -8.63
N SER A 73 -5.64 14.07 -8.97
CA SER A 73 -6.04 14.50 -10.32
C SER A 73 -4.93 14.36 -11.36
N LYS A 74 -3.70 14.07 -10.96
CA LYS A 74 -2.58 13.84 -11.89
C LYS A 74 -2.55 12.41 -12.40
N GLY A 75 -3.01 11.44 -11.60
CA GLY A 75 -2.77 10.03 -11.88
C GLY A 75 -1.28 9.68 -11.80
N PHE A 76 -0.91 8.51 -12.31
CA PHE A 76 0.48 8.06 -12.31
C PHE A 76 0.79 7.23 -13.55
N SER A 77 1.75 7.73 -14.34
CA SER A 77 2.15 7.12 -15.61
C SER A 77 0.94 6.87 -16.53
N THR A 78 1.08 5.97 -17.50
CA THR A 78 -0.04 5.46 -18.32
C THR A 78 -0.87 4.38 -17.62
N LEU A 79 -0.45 3.97 -16.42
CA LEU A 79 -1.03 2.84 -15.68
C LEU A 79 -2.22 3.25 -14.82
N ILE A 80 -2.15 4.44 -14.21
CA ILE A 80 -3.17 4.93 -13.27
C ILE A 80 -3.73 6.25 -13.80
N PRO A 81 -4.96 6.26 -14.33
CA PRO A 81 -5.61 7.49 -14.79
C PRO A 81 -5.82 8.51 -13.65
N PRO A 82 -5.96 9.80 -13.99
CA PRO A 82 -6.43 10.85 -13.07
C PRO A 82 -7.65 10.44 -12.25
N ASN A 83 -7.69 10.85 -10.98
CA ASN A 83 -8.81 10.64 -10.06
C ASN A 83 -9.20 9.16 -9.88
N SER A 84 -8.25 8.23 -10.02
CA SER A 84 -8.52 6.80 -9.84
C SER A 84 -8.44 6.41 -8.36
N ASP A 85 -9.54 5.86 -7.85
CA ASP A 85 -9.51 5.08 -6.61
C ASP A 85 -8.79 3.75 -6.85
N LEU A 86 -8.01 3.32 -5.86
CA LEU A 86 -7.19 2.12 -5.92
C LEU A 86 -7.62 1.12 -4.86
N VAL A 87 -7.38 -0.16 -5.14
CA VAL A 87 -7.49 -1.25 -4.17
C VAL A 87 -6.13 -1.92 -4.09
N PHE A 88 -5.60 -2.03 -2.88
CA PHE A 88 -4.40 -2.80 -2.59
C PHE A 88 -4.74 -3.96 -1.68
N GLU A 89 -4.35 -5.16 -2.08
CA GLU A 89 -4.22 -6.30 -1.17
C GLU A 89 -2.77 -6.34 -0.71
N VAL A 90 -2.55 -6.28 0.60
CA VAL A 90 -1.21 -6.19 1.19
C VAL A 90 -1.00 -7.28 2.25
N GLU A 91 0.25 -7.70 2.41
CA GLU A 91 0.70 -8.61 3.47
C GLU A 91 1.99 -8.07 4.08
N LEU A 92 2.00 -7.85 5.40
CA LEU A 92 3.19 -7.41 6.12
C LEU A 92 4.12 -8.59 6.41
N LEU A 93 5.28 -8.63 5.77
CA LEU A 93 6.22 -9.75 5.89
C LEU A 93 7.29 -9.52 6.96
N LYS A 94 7.74 -8.26 7.13
CA LYS A 94 8.80 -7.89 8.09
C LYS A 94 8.66 -6.44 8.55
N ILE A 95 9.07 -6.20 9.79
CA ILE A 95 9.41 -4.90 10.37
C ILE A 95 10.93 -4.94 10.58
N ASN A 96 11.67 -3.96 10.03
CA ASN A 96 13.14 -3.94 9.99
C ASN A 96 13.74 -2.90 10.93
#